data_AF-A0A6B3IDK0-F1
#
_entry.id   AF-A0A6B3IDK0-F1
#
_cell.length_a   1.000
_cell.length_b   1.000
_cell.length_c   1.000
_cell.angle_alpha   90.00
_cell.angle_beta   90.00
_cell.angle_gamma   90.00
#
_symmetry.space_group_name_H-M   'P 1'
#
loop_
_entity.id
_entity.type
_entity.pdbx_description
1 polymer ?
#
loop_
_entity_poly.entity_id
_entity_poly.type
_entity_poly.pdbx_seq_one_letter_code
_entity_poly.pdbx_strand_id
1 'polypeptide(L)'
;AGGWTFTLTVDKKRQQQLEKSVEKELESKLDREGSKVDATVQAGATSVDPKTGKVVALYGGEDYVKHYISNATRQDYQPASTFKPLVLAAALENESKTQDGSLIGLNTVYDGTSKRPVVGSDT
;
A
#
# COMPACT_ATOMS: atom_id res chain seq x y z
N ALA A 1 -26.50 -4.10 29.96
CA ALA A 1 -25.03 -4.12 30.10
C ALA A 1 -24.43 -3.02 29.24
N GLY A 2 -23.43 -2.28 29.73
CA GLY A 2 -22.84 -1.10 29.09
C GLY A 2 -21.64 -0.57 29.89
N GLY A 3 -21.02 0.52 29.42
CA GLY A 3 -19.86 1.15 30.08
C GLY A 3 -18.48 0.70 29.57
N TRP A 4 -18.39 0.25 28.32
CA TRP A 4 -17.13 -0.19 27.73
C TRP A 4 -16.25 0.98 27.31
N THR A 5 -14.97 0.90 27.67
CA THR A 5 -13.93 1.80 27.19
C THR A 5 -13.10 1.08 26.13
N PHE A 6 -13.04 1.65 24.93
CA PHE A 6 -12.17 1.17 23.85
C PHE A 6 -10.97 2.10 23.73
N THR A 7 -9.77 1.55 23.89
CA THR A 7 -8.52 2.29 23.69
C THR A 7 -7.98 1.96 22.31
N LEU A 8 -7.91 2.98 21.44
CA LEU A 8 -7.35 2.84 20.10
C LEU A 8 -5.84 3.11 20.10
N THR A 9 -5.16 2.65 19.05
CA THR A 9 -3.75 2.95 18.81
C THR A 9 -3.52 4.24 18.02
N VAL A 10 -4.59 4.78 17.41
CA VAL A 10 -4.54 6.00 16.61
C VAL A 10 -4.16 7.19 17.48
N ASP A 11 -3.13 7.90 17.07
CA ASP A 11 -2.67 9.13 17.71
C ASP A 11 -3.25 10.34 16.97
N LYS A 12 -3.97 11.21 17.69
CA LYS A 12 -4.67 12.35 17.11
C LYS A 12 -3.74 13.31 16.36
N LYS A 13 -2.52 13.53 16.86
CA LYS A 13 -1.56 14.44 16.23
C LYS A 13 -1.02 13.82 14.93
N ARG A 14 -0.69 12.53 14.94
CA ARG A 14 -0.25 11.80 13.75
C ARG A 14 -1.35 11.68 12.71
N GLN A 15 -2.59 11.48 13.14
CA GLN A 15 -3.76 11.48 12.25
C GLN A 15 -3.88 12.80 11.48
N GLN A 16 -3.85 13.93 12.18
CA GLN A 16 -3.88 15.26 11.54
C GLN A 16 -2.68 15.51 10.65
N GLN A 17 -1.50 15.00 10.99
CA GLN A 17 -0.32 15.11 10.14
C GLN A 17 -0.48 14.30 8.84
N LEU A 18 -1.00 13.08 8.93
CA LEU A 18 -1.25 12.23 7.77
C LEU A 18 -2.26 12.88 6.82
N GLU A 19 -3.39 13.37 7.34
CA GLU A 19 -4.41 14.09 6.55
C GLU A 19 -3.81 15.30 5.83
N LYS A 20 -3.04 16.14 6.54
CA LYS A 20 -2.35 17.29 5.94
C LYS A 20 -1.33 16.88 4.88
N SER A 21 -0.63 15.77 5.07
CA SER A 21 0.31 15.26 4.08
C SER A 21 -0.39 14.77 2.83
N VAL A 22 -1.52 14.06 2.95
CA VAL A 22 -2.32 13.64 1.79
C VAL A 22 -2.86 14.85 1.04
N GLU A 23 -3.41 15.82 1.77
CA GLU A 23 -3.91 17.07 1.20
C GLU A 23 -2.83 17.81 0.40
N LYS A 24 -1.68 18.06 1.04
CA LYS A 24 -0.58 18.81 0.45
C LYS A 24 0.10 18.09 -0.70
N GLU A 25 0.28 16.78 -0.59
CA GLU A 25 1.10 16.04 -1.55
C GLU A 25 0.32 15.43 -2.70
N LEU A 26 -0.99 15.26 -2.55
CA LEU A 26 -1.86 14.65 -3.56
C LEU A 26 -3.07 15.52 -3.88
N GLU A 27 -3.99 15.70 -2.94
CA GLU A 27 -5.33 16.26 -3.24
C GLU A 27 -5.27 17.67 -3.83
N SER A 28 -4.47 18.56 -3.23
CA SER A 28 -4.28 19.94 -3.73
C SER A 28 -3.65 20.04 -5.13
N LYS A 29 -3.16 18.94 -5.69
CA LYS A 29 -2.56 18.86 -7.03
C LYS A 29 -3.50 18.22 -8.07
N LEU A 30 -4.66 17.71 -7.65
CA LEU A 30 -5.62 17.05 -8.53
C LEU A 30 -6.66 18.05 -9.04
N ASP A 31 -6.88 18.09 -10.34
CA ASP A 31 -7.97 18.86 -10.94
C ASP A 31 -9.26 18.01 -11.03
N ARG A 32 -10.00 17.95 -9.91
CA ARG A 32 -11.20 17.12 -9.79
C ARG A 32 -12.34 17.52 -10.73
N GLU A 33 -12.39 18.77 -11.19
CA GLU A 33 -13.48 19.28 -12.03
C GLU A 33 -13.09 19.32 -13.52
N GLY A 34 -11.85 19.72 -13.84
CA GLY A 34 -11.37 19.88 -15.21
C GLY A 34 -10.68 18.65 -15.81
N SER A 35 -10.20 17.70 -14.99
CA SER A 35 -9.55 16.47 -15.46
C SER A 35 -10.38 15.22 -15.12
N LYS A 36 -10.88 14.55 -16.18
CA LYS A 36 -11.57 13.25 -16.02
C LYS A 36 -10.66 12.18 -15.42
N VAL A 37 -9.35 12.28 -15.61
CA VAL A 37 -8.38 11.31 -15.06
C VAL A 37 -8.23 11.55 -13.57
N ASP A 38 -7.98 12.79 -13.16
CA ASP A 38 -7.76 13.18 -11.77
C ASP A 38 -9.03 12.96 -10.93
N ALA A 39 -10.21 13.17 -11.52
CA ALA A 39 -11.51 12.88 -10.90
C ALA A 39 -11.66 11.41 -10.47
N THR A 40 -10.90 10.48 -11.05
CA THR A 40 -10.96 9.05 -10.70
C THR A 40 -9.94 8.62 -9.64
N VAL A 41 -8.99 9.49 -9.29
CA VAL A 41 -7.93 9.16 -8.33
C VAL A 41 -8.52 8.95 -6.95
N GLN A 42 -8.16 7.85 -6.29
CA GLN A 42 -8.53 7.60 -4.91
C GLN A 42 -7.29 7.26 -4.08
N ALA A 43 -7.10 8.02 -3.01
CA ALA A 43 -5.98 7.81 -2.10
C ALA A 43 -6.35 6.89 -0.94
N GLY A 44 -5.35 6.17 -0.45
CA GLY A 44 -5.39 5.45 0.82
C GLY A 44 -4.00 5.56 1.46
N ALA A 45 -3.95 5.80 2.77
CA ALA A 45 -2.67 5.88 3.48
C ALA A 45 -2.79 5.30 4.89
N THR A 46 -1.70 4.68 5.35
CA THR A 46 -1.60 4.09 6.69
C THR A 46 -0.24 4.40 7.27
N SER A 47 -0.21 4.89 8.52
CA SER A 47 1.02 5.09 9.28
C SER A 47 1.13 4.03 10.37
N VAL A 48 2.27 3.33 10.41
CA VAL A 48 2.53 2.22 11.33
C VAL A 48 3.78 2.52 12.14
N ASP A 49 3.73 2.24 13.45
CA ASP A 49 4.94 2.19 14.28
C ASP A 49 5.69 0.88 13.99
N PRO A 50 6.88 0.90 13.36
CA PRO A 50 7.58 -0.31 12.96
C PRO A 50 8.07 -1.14 14.14
N LYS A 51 8.21 -0.55 15.34
CA LYS A 51 8.66 -1.30 16.54
C LYS A 51 7.53 -2.13 17.15
N THR A 52 6.29 -1.66 17.04
CA THR A 52 5.14 -2.25 17.74
C THR A 52 4.08 -2.82 16.80
N GLY A 53 4.15 -2.51 15.50
CA GLY A 53 3.14 -2.86 14.51
C GLY A 53 1.83 -2.07 14.65
N LYS A 54 1.75 -1.12 15.59
CA LYS A 54 0.54 -0.33 15.83
C LYS A 54 0.26 0.59 14.66
N VAL A 55 -0.98 0.57 14.17
CA VAL A 55 -1.48 1.59 13.25
C VAL A 55 -1.78 2.86 14.04
N VAL A 56 -1.08 3.94 13.74
CA VAL A 56 -1.13 5.20 14.49
C VAL A 56 -1.89 6.31 13.77
N ALA A 57 -2.14 6.15 12.46
CA ALA A 57 -2.99 7.02 11.65
C ALA A 57 -3.44 6.27 10.39
N LEU A 58 -4.64 6.57 9.89
CA LEU A 58 -5.16 6.06 8.61
C LEU A 58 -5.89 7.16 7.85
N TYR A 59 -5.80 7.14 6.52
CA TYR A 59 -6.59 7.97 5.61
C TYR A 59 -7.29 7.06 4.61
N GLY A 60 -8.61 6.91 4.74
CA GLY A 60 -9.41 5.98 3.93
C GLY A 60 -9.88 6.53 2.58
N GLY A 61 -9.81 7.84 2.37
CA GLY A 61 -10.38 8.55 1.22
C GLY A 61 -10.94 9.92 1.63
N GLU A 62 -11.30 10.74 0.63
CA GLU A 62 -11.71 12.14 0.81
C GLU A 62 -13.05 12.31 1.55
N ASP A 63 -14.04 11.48 1.24
CA ASP A 63 -15.40 11.61 1.77
C ASP A 63 -16.07 10.24 1.91
N TYR A 64 -16.43 9.88 3.14
CA TYR A 64 -17.12 8.65 3.47
C TYR A 64 -18.52 8.53 2.81
N VAL A 65 -19.22 9.65 2.64
CA VAL A 65 -20.57 9.67 2.05
C VAL A 65 -20.52 9.41 0.54
N LYS A 66 -19.44 9.83 -0.12
CA LYS A 66 -19.20 9.56 -1.54
C LYS A 66 -18.56 8.20 -1.77
N HIS A 67 -17.67 7.78 -0.86
CA HIS A 67 -16.92 6.52 -0.94
C HIS A 67 -16.79 5.90 0.45
N TYR A 68 -17.70 4.97 0.77
CA TYR A 68 -17.79 4.36 2.10
C TYR A 68 -16.70 3.31 2.38
N ILE A 69 -15.96 2.89 1.35
CA ILE A 69 -14.91 1.89 1.48
C ILE A 69 -13.59 2.59 1.80
N SER A 70 -12.98 2.25 2.92
CA SER A 70 -11.65 2.77 3.28
C SER A 70 -10.56 2.14 2.41
N ASN A 71 -9.92 2.94 1.56
CA ASN A 71 -8.78 2.50 0.75
C ASN A 71 -7.55 2.16 1.59
N ALA A 72 -7.43 2.67 2.82
CA ALA A 72 -6.34 2.34 3.74
C ALA A 72 -6.39 0.88 4.24
N THR A 73 -7.54 0.22 4.12
CA THR A 73 -7.76 -1.14 4.65
C THR A 73 -8.21 -2.13 3.58
N ARG A 74 -8.16 -1.73 2.31
CA ARG A 74 -8.48 -2.62 1.18
C ARG A 74 -7.39 -3.66 0.97
N GLN A 75 -7.81 -4.84 0.50
CA GLN A 75 -6.94 -6.01 0.30
C GLN A 75 -6.90 -6.46 -1.16
N ASP A 76 -7.67 -5.81 -2.04
CA ASP A 76 -7.90 -6.19 -3.42
C ASP A 76 -7.00 -5.45 -4.43
N TYR A 77 -6.03 -4.67 -3.95
CA TYR A 77 -5.02 -4.02 -4.78
C TYR A 77 -3.66 -4.72 -4.69
N GLN A 78 -3.04 -4.95 -5.86
CA GLN A 78 -1.69 -5.49 -5.90
C GLN A 78 -0.65 -4.48 -5.41
N PRO A 79 0.32 -4.87 -4.56
CA PRO A 79 1.41 -3.98 -4.11
C PRO A 79 2.42 -3.65 -5.23
N ALA A 80 2.33 -4.34 -6.37
CA ALA A 80 3.21 -4.18 -7.52
C ALA A 80 4.71 -4.24 -7.11
N SER A 81 5.55 -3.39 -7.70
CA SER A 81 7.00 -3.41 -7.45
C SER A 81 7.41 -3.11 -6.01
N THR A 82 6.52 -2.56 -5.17
CA THR A 82 6.83 -2.31 -3.75
C THR A 82 7.04 -3.60 -2.96
N PHE A 83 6.59 -4.75 -3.47
CA PHE A 83 6.78 -6.06 -2.85
C PHE A 83 8.13 -6.71 -3.19
N LYS A 84 8.86 -6.21 -4.20
CA LYS A 84 10.15 -6.78 -4.64
C LYS A 84 11.19 -6.92 -3.52
N PRO A 85 11.36 -5.96 -2.59
CA PRO A 85 12.30 -6.13 -1.49
C PRO A 85 12.00 -7.34 -0.61
N LEU A 86 10.72 -7.66 -0.38
CA LEU A 86 10.31 -8.83 0.40
C LEU A 86 10.63 -10.14 -0.34
N VAL A 87 10.37 -10.18 -1.64
CA VAL A 87 10.73 -11.33 -2.49
C VAL A 87 12.25 -11.54 -2.52
N LEU A 88 13.02 -10.45 -2.63
CA LEU A 88 14.48 -10.53 -2.60
C LEU A 88 15.01 -10.98 -1.23
N ALA A 89 14.46 -10.46 -0.14
CA ALA A 89 14.84 -10.87 1.21
C ALA A 89 14.60 -12.38 1.42
N ALA A 90 13.44 -12.89 1.00
CA ALA A 90 13.13 -14.31 1.04
C ALA A 90 14.10 -15.14 0.18
N ALA A 91 14.46 -14.66 -1.01
CA ALA A 91 15.43 -15.34 -1.87
C ALA A 91 16.81 -15.44 -1.21
N LEU A 92 17.28 -14.38 -0.56
CA LEU A 92 18.54 -14.36 0.17
C LEU A 92 18.52 -15.27 1.40
N GLU A 93 17.43 -15.22 2.19
CA GLU A 93 17.26 -16.05 3.39
C GLU A 93 17.26 -17.56 3.06
N ASN A 94 16.70 -17.93 1.91
CA ASN A 94 16.57 -19.33 1.49
C ASN A 94 17.67 -19.77 0.52
N GLU A 95 18.74 -18.99 0.32
CA GLU A 95 19.80 -19.26 -0.66
C GLU A 95 19.26 -19.66 -2.05
N SER A 96 18.18 -18.98 -2.46
CA SER A 96 17.41 -19.34 -3.66
C SER A 96 18.26 -19.17 -4.92
N LYS A 97 18.00 -20.04 -5.91
CA LYS A 97 18.77 -20.11 -7.16
C LYS A 97 17.91 -19.86 -8.39
N THR A 98 18.49 -19.27 -9.42
CA THR A 98 17.94 -19.20 -10.77
C THR A 98 17.87 -20.59 -11.41
N GLN A 99 17.20 -20.71 -12.56
CA GLN A 99 17.03 -22.00 -13.25
C GLN A 99 18.35 -22.64 -13.70
N ASP A 100 19.38 -21.84 -13.95
CA ASP A 100 20.74 -22.27 -14.27
C ASP A 100 21.60 -22.56 -13.02
N GLY A 101 21.03 -22.43 -11.82
CA GLY A 101 21.67 -22.78 -10.55
C GLY A 101 22.47 -21.65 -9.88
N SER A 102 22.49 -20.44 -10.43
CA SER A 102 23.16 -19.28 -9.82
C SER A 102 22.37 -18.75 -8.63
N LEU A 103 23.04 -18.29 -7.56
CA LEU A 103 22.35 -17.65 -6.43
C LEU A 103 21.66 -16.35 -6.86
N ILE A 104 20.46 -16.13 -6.34
CA ILE A 104 19.71 -14.89 -6.54
C ILE A 104 20.29 -13.80 -5.62
N GLY A 105 20.69 -12.67 -6.22
CA GLY A 105 21.23 -11.50 -5.53
C GLY A 105 20.93 -10.20 -6.28
N LEU A 106 21.54 -9.09 -5.82
CA LEU A 106 21.26 -7.75 -6.35
C LEU A 106 21.54 -7.58 -7.85
N ASN A 107 22.50 -8.36 -8.37
CA ASN A 107 22.92 -8.30 -9.77
C ASN A 107 22.25 -9.39 -10.64
N THR A 108 21.33 -10.17 -10.08
CA THR A 108 20.63 -11.21 -10.83
C THR A 108 19.69 -10.56 -11.84
N VAL A 109 19.97 -10.79 -13.12
CA VAL A 109 19.14 -10.30 -14.22
C VAL A 109 18.00 -11.28 -14.44
N TYR A 110 16.77 -10.78 -14.33
CA TYR A 110 15.58 -11.52 -14.72
C TYR A 110 15.15 -11.10 -16.13
N ASP A 111 15.19 -12.04 -17.06
CA ASP A 111 14.67 -11.83 -18.40
C ASP A 111 13.14 -11.85 -18.37
N GLY A 112 12.54 -10.67 -18.55
CA GLY A 112 11.09 -10.49 -18.62
C GLY A 112 10.45 -11.00 -19.92
N THR A 113 11.22 -11.51 -20.88
CA THR A 113 10.72 -12.01 -22.17
C THR A 113 10.09 -13.40 -22.10
N SER A 114 10.02 -14.01 -20.91
CA SER A 114 9.43 -15.35 -20.71
C SER A 114 7.98 -15.47 -21.18
N LYS A 115 7.28 -14.33 -21.41
CA LYS A 115 5.86 -14.24 -21.80
C LYS A 115 4.95 -15.12 -20.93
N ARG A 116 5.40 -15.46 -19.71
CA ARG A 116 4.62 -16.31 -18.82
C ARG A 116 3.37 -15.53 -18.46
N PRO A 117 2.17 -16.03 -18.85
CA PRO A 117 0.94 -15.41 -18.42
C PRO A 117 0.89 -15.46 -16.89
N VAL A 118 0.36 -14.41 -16.28
CA VAL A 118 0.02 -14.45 -14.86
C VAL A 118 -1.06 -15.52 -14.72
N VAL A 119 -0.71 -16.67 -14.15
CA VAL A 119 -1.65 -17.77 -13.92
C VAL A 119 -2.37 -17.50 -12.60
N GLY A 120 -3.70 -17.39 -12.63
CA GLY A 120 -4.52 -17.12 -11.45
C GLY A 120 -5.24 -15.76 -11.43
N SER A 121 -5.30 -15.04 -12.55
CA SER A 121 -6.25 -13.94 -12.71
C SER A 121 -7.57 -14.49 -13.23
N ASP A 122 -8.57 -14.61 -12.35
CA ASP A 122 -9.97 -14.85 -12.75
C ASP A 122 -10.68 -13.54 -13.15
N THR A 123 -9.94 -12.44 -13.26
CA THR A 123 -10.38 -11.17 -13.86
C THR A 123 -9.82 -10.99 -15.26
#